data_AF-A0A1U8L1D0-F1
#
_entry.id   AF-A0A1U8L1D0-F1
#
_cell.length_a   1.000
_cell.length_b   1.000
_cell.length_c   1.000
_cell.angle_alpha   90.00
_cell.angle_beta   90.00
_cell.angle_gamma   90.00
#
_symmetry.space_group_name_H-M   'P 1'
#
loop_
_entity.id
_entity.type
_entity.pdbx_description
1 polymer ?
#
loop_
_entity_poly.entity_id
_entity_poly.type
_entity_poly.pdbx_seq_one_letter_code
_entity_poly.pdbx_strand_id
1 'polypeptide(L)'
;MSSSTAANQVRASHILINHQGSRRKASWKDPEGRVISTTTRDAAVSQLKLLGDDIVSNKAKFDEVASRYSDCSSAKRGGDLGCKECASTQFLLLIICDL
;
A
#
# COMPACT_ATOMS: atom_id res chain seq x y z
N MET A 1 -29.84 -21.47 -15.00
CA MET A 1 -29.36 -21.29 -13.60
C MET A 1 -28.53 -20.02 -13.57
N SER A 2 -29.09 -18.94 -13.04
CA SER A 2 -28.47 -17.60 -13.03
C SER A 2 -27.42 -17.54 -11.92
N SER A 3 -26.15 -17.42 -12.29
CA SER A 3 -25.00 -17.38 -11.39
C SER A 3 -24.88 -16.00 -10.73
N SER A 4 -25.47 -15.85 -9.55
CA SER A 4 -25.30 -14.68 -8.68
C SER A 4 -23.98 -14.80 -7.90
N THR A 5 -22.84 -14.59 -8.59
CA THR A 5 -21.49 -14.61 -7.98
C THR A 5 -20.86 -13.22 -8.00
N ALA A 6 -21.67 -12.16 -7.80
CA ALA A 6 -21.22 -10.77 -7.88
C ALA A 6 -21.16 -10.04 -6.52
N ALA A 7 -21.62 -10.67 -5.44
CA ALA A 7 -21.80 -10.00 -4.14
C ALA A 7 -20.57 -10.06 -3.21
N ASN A 8 -19.52 -10.79 -3.58
CA ASN A 8 -18.40 -11.07 -2.68
C ASN A 8 -17.06 -10.65 -3.28
N GLN A 9 -17.00 -9.56 -4.06
CA GLN A 9 -15.74 -9.02 -4.56
C GLN A 9 -15.57 -7.57 -4.10
N VAL A 10 -14.45 -7.28 -3.44
CA VAL A 10 -14.05 -5.92 -3.08
C VAL A 10 -12.85 -5.50 -3.90
N ARG A 11 -12.90 -4.26 -4.37
CA ARG A 11 -11.73 -3.61 -4.93
C ARG A 11 -10.94 -2.98 -3.78
N ALA A 12 -9.68 -3.35 -3.66
CA ALA A 12 -8.79 -2.83 -2.64
C ALA A 12 -7.59 -2.15 -3.28
N SER A 13 -7.15 -1.07 -2.64
CA SER A 13 -5.91 -0.40 -2.97
C SER A 13 -5.08 -0.24 -1.71
N HIS A 14 -3.76 -0.31 -1.84
CA HIS A 14 -2.85 -0.17 -0.70
C HIS A 14 -1.69 0.76 -0.99
N ILE A 15 -1.02 1.18 0.09
CA ILE A 15 0.27 1.84 0.06
C ILE A 15 1.18 1.03 0.96
N LEU A 16 2.17 0.40 0.34
CA LEU A 16 3.23 -0.34 1.03
C LEU A 16 4.45 0.57 1.19
N ILE A 17 4.97 0.75 2.39
CA ILE A 17 6.28 1.37 2.64
C ILE A 17 7.17 0.34 3.33
N ASN A 18 8.32 0.06 2.72
CA ASN A 18 9.30 -0.86 3.29
C ASN A 18 10.24 -0.14 4.27
N HIS A 19 10.79 -0.90 5.19
CA HIS A 19 11.76 -0.43 6.16
C HIS A 19 12.85 -1.48 6.39
N GLN A 20 13.81 -1.16 7.25
CA GLN A 20 14.97 -2.01 7.56
C GLN A 20 14.60 -3.40 8.12
N GLY A 21 13.38 -3.55 8.62
CA GLY A 21 12.84 -4.81 9.16
C GLY A 21 12.01 -5.60 8.16
N SER A 22 11.73 -5.07 6.97
CA SER A 22 11.02 -5.81 5.93
C SER A 22 11.86 -6.99 5.43
N ARG A 23 11.21 -8.15 5.25
CA ARG A 23 11.85 -9.36 4.71
C ARG A 23 12.56 -9.12 3.38
N ARG A 24 11.91 -8.34 2.50
CA ARG A 24 12.48 -7.91 1.24
C ARG A 24 12.79 -6.42 1.32
N LYS A 25 14.07 -6.10 1.47
CA LYS A 25 14.56 -4.71 1.49
C LYS A 25 14.75 -4.12 0.10
N ALA A 26 14.03 -4.59 -0.91
CA ALA A 26 14.19 -4.13 -2.29
C ALA A 26 12.85 -3.72 -2.87
N SER A 27 12.81 -2.54 -3.48
CA SER A 27 11.64 -1.95 -4.11
C SER A 27 11.92 -1.68 -5.59
N TRP A 28 10.88 -1.39 -6.35
CA TRP A 28 11.04 -0.91 -7.73
C TRP A 28 11.75 0.45 -7.80
N LYS A 29 11.73 1.24 -6.72
CA LYS A 29 12.46 2.52 -6.63
C LYS A 29 13.90 2.36 -6.18
N ASP A 30 14.14 1.35 -5.35
CA ASP A 30 15.43 1.07 -4.76
C ASP A 30 15.71 -0.43 -4.89
N PRO A 31 16.21 -0.85 -6.06
CA PRO A 31 16.47 -2.27 -6.33
C PRO A 31 17.60 -2.82 -5.45
N GLU A 32 18.54 -1.97 -5.01
CA GLU A 32 19.63 -2.35 -4.11
C GLU A 32 19.24 -2.27 -2.63
N GLY A 33 18.15 -1.57 -2.30
CA GLY A 33 17.61 -1.56 -0.96
C GLY A 33 18.36 -0.71 0.06
N ARG A 34 19.17 0.24 -0.41
CA ARG A 34 20.00 1.09 0.46
C ARG A 34 19.14 1.99 1.33
N VAL A 35 18.17 2.68 0.74
CA VAL A 35 17.23 3.58 1.43
C VAL A 35 16.35 2.78 2.37
N ILE A 36 15.81 1.66 1.90
CA ILE A 36 14.94 0.78 2.70
C ILE A 36 15.69 0.24 3.92
N SER A 37 16.96 -0.13 3.76
CA SER A 37 17.79 -0.64 4.86
C SER A 37 18.13 0.42 5.90
N THR A 38 18.14 1.70 5.53
CA THR A 38 18.35 2.82 6.47
C THR A 38 17.07 3.33 7.12
N THR A 39 15.91 3.09 6.49
CA THR A 39 14.62 3.53 7.01
C THR A 39 14.20 2.69 8.20
N THR A 40 13.97 3.31 9.36
CA THR A 40 13.48 2.62 10.56
C THR A 40 11.97 2.36 10.47
N ARG A 41 11.47 1.44 11.31
CA ARG A 41 10.03 1.17 11.40
C ARG A 41 9.25 2.43 11.77
N ASP A 42 9.74 3.21 12.75
CA ASP A 42 9.09 4.44 13.20
C ASP A 42 9.08 5.53 12.13
N ALA A 43 10.14 5.62 11.32
CA ALA A 43 10.18 6.53 10.18
C ALA A 43 9.11 6.14 9.14
N ALA A 44 8.99 4.84 8.82
CA ALA A 44 7.96 4.35 7.91
C ALA A 44 6.54 4.59 8.45
N VAL A 45 6.30 4.34 9.76
CA VAL A 45 5.02 4.65 10.42
C VAL A 45 4.70 6.14 10.34
N SER A 46 5.68 6.99 10.62
CA SER A 46 5.51 8.45 10.60
C SER A 46 5.19 8.94 9.19
N GLN A 47 5.89 8.42 8.17
CA GLN A 47 5.57 8.71 6.77
C GLN A 47 4.16 8.25 6.41
N LEU A 48 3.76 7.02 6.78
CA LEU A 48 2.41 6.54 6.52
C LEU A 48 1.33 7.39 7.20
N LYS A 49 1.56 7.85 8.43
CA LYS A 49 0.65 8.77 9.12
C LYS A 49 0.51 10.09 8.39
N LEU A 50 1.64 10.72 8.01
CA LEU A 50 1.62 11.98 7.26
C LEU A 50 0.86 11.85 5.94
N LEU A 51 1.13 10.77 5.19
CA LEU A 51 0.43 10.49 3.94
C LEU A 51 -1.06 10.19 4.17
N GLY A 52 -1.39 9.45 5.23
CA GLY A 52 -2.77 9.18 5.63
C GLY A 52 -3.51 10.46 5.99
N ASP A 53 -2.91 11.33 6.78
CA ASP A 53 -3.47 12.62 7.17
C ASP A 53 -3.66 13.54 5.97
N ASP A 54 -2.72 13.55 5.02
CA ASP A 54 -2.85 14.33 3.78
C ASP A 54 -3.99 13.80 2.88
N ILE A 55 -4.19 12.47 2.82
CA ILE A 55 -5.31 11.86 2.10
C ILE A 55 -6.64 12.17 2.78
N VAL A 56 -6.71 12.04 4.11
CA VAL A 56 -7.91 12.34 4.90
C VAL A 56 -8.25 13.83 4.83
N SER A 57 -7.24 14.69 4.82
CA SER A 57 -7.38 16.15 4.64
C SER A 57 -7.64 16.55 3.19
N ASN A 58 -7.75 15.58 2.27
CA ASN A 58 -7.97 15.78 0.84
C ASN A 58 -6.91 16.69 0.17
N LYS A 59 -5.69 16.75 0.74
CA LYS A 59 -4.54 17.50 0.20
C LYS A 59 -3.85 16.75 -0.93
N ALA A 60 -3.88 15.43 -0.89
CA ALA A 60 -3.32 14.56 -1.90
C ALA A 60 -4.27 13.40 -2.19
N LYS A 61 -4.32 12.95 -3.45
CA LYS A 61 -5.13 11.79 -3.83
C LYS A 61 -4.39 10.50 -3.53
N PHE A 62 -5.14 9.47 -3.13
CA PHE A 62 -4.58 8.16 -2.78
C PHE A 62 -3.76 7.54 -3.93
N ASP A 63 -4.24 7.66 -5.17
CA ASP A 63 -3.59 7.11 -6.37
C ASP A 63 -2.22 7.74 -6.62
N GLU A 64 -2.11 9.06 -6.48
CA GLU A 64 -0.86 9.80 -6.62
C GLU A 64 0.13 9.42 -5.53
N VAL A 65 -0.34 9.35 -4.28
CA VAL A 65 0.49 8.96 -3.14
C VAL A 65 0.95 7.52 -3.30
N ALA A 66 0.07 6.59 -3.67
CA ALA A 66 0.43 5.20 -3.90
C ALA A 66 1.45 5.07 -5.04
N SER A 67 1.26 5.80 -6.14
CA SER A 67 2.19 5.78 -7.28
C SER A 67 3.57 6.32 -6.93
N ARG A 68 3.63 7.36 -6.09
CA ARG A 68 4.89 8.03 -5.71
C ARG A 68 5.60 7.41 -4.52
N TYR A 69 4.87 6.90 -3.54
CA TYR A 69 5.43 6.47 -2.25
C TYR A 69 5.34 4.97 -2.02
N SER A 70 4.45 4.24 -2.69
CA SER A 70 4.39 2.79 -2.48
C SER A 70 5.59 2.05 -3.09
N ASP A 71 6.11 1.08 -2.34
CA ASP A 71 7.16 0.15 -2.73
C ASP A 71 6.63 -1.14 -3.39
N CYS A 72 5.31 -1.31 -3.44
CA CYS A 72 4.69 -2.42 -4.14
C CYS A 72 4.67 -2.16 -5.66
N SER A 73 4.70 -3.23 -6.46
CA SER A 73 4.53 -3.13 -7.91
C SER A 73 3.15 -2.58 -8.32
N SER A 74 2.16 -2.66 -7.43
CA SER A 74 0.82 -2.05 -7.60
C SER A 74 0.87 -0.53 -7.66
N ALA A 75 1.96 0.11 -7.22
CA ALA A 75 2.18 1.56 -7.34
C ALA A 75 1.93 2.07 -8.77
N LYS A 76 2.31 1.30 -9.79
CA LYS A 76 2.09 1.66 -11.21
C LYS A 76 0.61 1.84 -11.59
N ARG A 77 -0.31 1.28 -10.80
CA ARG A 77 -1.76 1.37 -10.98
C ARG A 77 -2.43 2.18 -9.85
N GLY A 78 -1.70 3.10 -9.21
CA GLY A 78 -2.22 3.85 -8.08
C GLY A 78 -2.49 3.00 -6.84
N GLY A 79 -1.73 1.92 -6.65
CA GLY A 79 -1.87 1.01 -5.51
C GLY A 79 -2.99 -0.01 -5.66
N ASP A 80 -3.62 -0.12 -6.84
CA ASP A 80 -4.76 -1.00 -7.08
C ASP A 80 -4.35 -2.49 -7.11
N LEU A 81 -4.99 -3.27 -6.23
CA LEU A 81 -4.82 -4.72 -6.13
C LEU A 81 -5.87 -5.49 -6.95
N GLY A 82 -6.83 -4.79 -7.56
CA GLY A 82 -7.92 -5.36 -8.33
C GLY A 82 -9.04 -5.91 -7.45
N CYS A 83 -9.98 -6.65 -8.06
CA CYS A 83 -11.07 -7.32 -7.36
C CYS A 83 -10.53 -8.52 -6.58
N LYS A 84 -10.60 -8.46 -5.26
CA LYS A 84 -10.33 -9.58 -4.35
C LYS A 84 -11.65 -10.11 -3.81
N GLU A 85 -11.74 -11.42 -3.63
CA GLU A 85 -12.91 -12.03 -3.01
C GLU A 85 -13.02 -11.53 -1.56
N CYS A 86 -14.13 -10.87 -1.24
CA CYS A 86 -14.40 -10.19 0.00
C CYS A 86 -14.76 -11.20 1.09
N ALA A 87 -13.76 -11.69 1.81
CA ALA A 87 -13.99 -12.10 3.19
C ALA A 87 -14.07 -10.82 4.06
N SER A 88 -15.21 -10.13 4.00
CA SER A 88 -15.75 -9.19 4.99
C SER A 88 -14.79 -8.17 5.68
N THR A 89 -13.70 -7.73 5.04
CA THR A 89 -12.73 -6.83 5.68
C THR A 89 -12.58 -5.53 4.91
N GLN A 90 -13.10 -4.46 5.51
CA GLN A 90 -13.22 -3.12 4.97
C GLN A 90 -11.85 -2.42 4.87
N PHE A 91 -11.51 -2.02 3.64
CA PHE A 91 -10.87 -0.78 3.19
C PHE A 91 -9.68 -0.14 3.94
N LEU A 92 -8.71 0.31 3.14
CA LEU A 92 -7.51 1.09 3.48
C LEU A 92 -6.44 0.33 4.27
N LEU A 93 -5.90 -0.75 3.68
CA LEU A 93 -4.81 -1.48 4.31
C LEU A 93 -3.46 -0.77 4.05
N LEU A 94 -3.09 0.13 4.95
CA LEU A 94 -1.72 0.63 5.11
C LEU A 94 -0.89 -0.52 5.72
N ILE A 95 -0.35 -1.39 4.85
CA ILE A 95 0.47 -2.50 5.31
C ILE A 95 1.88 -1.99 5.56
N ILE A 96 2.28 -1.94 6.82
CA ILE A 96 3.70 -1.96 7.17
C ILE A 96 4.14 -3.41 6.97
N CYS A 97 5.14 -3.65 6.13
CA CYS A 97 5.63 -4.99 5.84
C CYS A 97 6.41 -5.55 7.06
N ASP A 98 5.66 -5.97 8.08
CA ASP A 98 6.12 -6.79 9.21
C ASP A 98 5.96 -8.31 8.96
N LEU A 99 5.49 -8.70 7.76
CA LEU A 99 5.33 -10.11 7.40
C LEU A 99 6.67 -10.78 7.25
#